data_AF-A0A7X7ARU6-F1
#
_entry.id   AF-A0A7X7ARU6-F1
#
_cell.length_a   1.000
_cell.length_b   1.000
_cell.length_c   1.000
_cell.angle_alpha   90.00
_cell.angle_beta   90.00
_cell.angle_gamma   90.00
#
_symmetry.space_group_name_H-M   'P 1'
#
loop_
_entity.id
_entity.type
_entity.pdbx_description
1 polymer ?
#
loop_
_entity_poly.entity_id
_entity_poly.type
_entity_poly.pdbx_seq_one_letter_code
_entity_poly.pdbx_strand_id
1 'polypeptide(L)'
;MIFRGNARTIQIIKGILIVIIVKILAGLLQLSTLNFILDYLLNWGFLAVVIIFQPEIRSLLERVGKTSVLTSLSTLSGNERERLIVELVDAVGELSKTKTGALITIEQGQTLEDFAKTGTPLNSIVTKELLTSIFVTSTPLHDGAVIIRGDKIAVASAYFPPTNNELPQR
;
A
#
# COMPACT_ATOMS: atom_id res chain seq x y z
N MET A 1 -8.04 -1.60 -5.07
CA MET A 1 -8.73 -2.47 -4.08
C MET A 1 -8.83 -1.87 -2.67
N ILE A 2 -8.43 -0.62 -2.43
CA ILE A 2 -8.36 -0.01 -1.09
C ILE A 2 -9.69 0.66 -0.66
N PHE A 3 -10.55 1.05 -1.60
CA PHE A 3 -11.86 1.64 -1.29
C PHE A 3 -12.96 0.65 -0.86
N ARG A 4 -12.73 -0.66 -0.99
CA ARG A 4 -13.68 -1.70 -0.51
C ARG A 4 -13.61 -1.93 1.00
N GLY A 5 -12.54 -1.48 1.68
CA GLY A 5 -12.42 -1.57 3.13
C GLY A 5 -13.43 -0.68 3.86
N ASN A 6 -13.59 0.57 3.41
CA ASN A 6 -14.49 1.52 4.06
C ASN A 6 -15.94 1.05 4.04
N ALA A 7 -16.44 0.52 2.92
CA ALA A 7 -17.83 0.10 2.82
C ALA A 7 -18.18 -1.06 3.79
N ARG A 8 -17.27 -2.03 3.96
CA ARG A 8 -17.48 -3.16 4.89
C ARG A 8 -17.41 -2.71 6.34
N THR A 9 -16.44 -1.87 6.70
CA THR A 9 -16.34 -1.31 8.07
C THR A 9 -17.56 -0.45 8.41
N ILE A 10 -18.03 0.38 7.47
CA ILE A 10 -19.24 1.20 7.63
C ILE A 10 -20.48 0.31 7.82
N GLN A 11 -20.59 -0.81 7.10
CA GLN A 11 -21.69 -1.77 7.28
C GLN A 11 -21.67 -2.40 8.68
N ILE A 12 -20.49 -2.80 9.17
CA ILE A 12 -20.35 -3.40 10.50
C ILE A 12 -20.72 -2.39 11.59
N ILE A 13 -20.25 -1.14 11.48
CA ILE A 13 -20.59 -0.06 12.43
C ILE A 13 -22.11 0.20 12.43
N LYS A 14 -22.74 0.26 11.25
CA LYS A 14 -24.21 0.39 11.14
C LYS A 14 -24.93 -0.78 11.81
N GLY A 15 -24.43 -2.01 11.64
CA GLY A 15 -24.97 -3.20 12.31
C GLY A 15 -24.91 -3.10 13.83
N ILE A 16 -23.76 -2.73 14.39
CA ILE A 16 -23.57 -2.53 15.83
C ILE A 16 -24.50 -1.44 16.36
N LEU A 17 -24.61 -0.31 15.64
CA LEU A 17 -25.48 0.79 16.02
C LEU A 17 -26.96 0.36 16.08
N ILE A 18 -27.42 -0.42 15.10
CA ILE A 18 -28.78 -0.97 15.07
C ILE A 18 -29.02 -1.86 16.30
N VAL A 19 -28.08 -2.76 16.63
CA VAL A 19 -28.20 -3.64 17.80
C VAL A 19 -28.31 -2.82 19.10
N ILE A 20 -27.54 -1.74 19.24
CA ILE A 20 -27.62 -0.84 20.41
C ILE A 20 -29.00 -0.14 20.48
N ILE A 21 -29.50 0.37 19.36
CA ILE A 21 -30.82 1.03 19.30
C ILE A 21 -31.91 0.03 19.70
N VAL A 22 -31.88 -1.19 19.16
CA VAL A 22 -32.85 -2.24 19.50
C VAL A 22 -32.79 -2.58 20.98
N LYS A 23 -31.60 -2.62 21.60
CA LYS A 23 -31.46 -2.84 23.05
C LYS A 23 -32.09 -1.71 23.87
N ILE A 24 -31.87 -0.45 23.49
CA ILE A 24 -32.47 0.70 24.19
C ILE A 24 -34.00 0.60 24.12
N LEU A 25 -34.55 0.34 22.93
CA LEU A 25 -36.00 0.16 22.75
C LEU A 25 -36.54 -1.02 23.56
N ALA A 26 -35.82 -2.15 23.58
CA ALA A 26 -36.19 -3.32 24.39
C ALA A 26 -36.23 -3.02 25.89
N GLY A 27 -35.29 -2.19 26.38
CA GLY A 27 -35.29 -1.67 27.75
C GLY A 27 -36.49 -0.78 28.06
N LEU A 28 -36.82 0.15 27.15
CA LEU A 28 -37.96 1.06 27.31
C LEU A 28 -39.31 0.32 27.27
N LEU A 29 -39.44 -0.68 26.41
CA LEU A 29 -40.64 -1.52 26.24
C LEU A 29 -40.73 -2.65 27.27
N GLN A 30 -39.78 -2.76 28.20
CA GLN A 30 -39.70 -3.80 29.23
C GLN A 30 -39.69 -5.25 28.68
N LEU A 31 -39.14 -5.43 27.48
CA LEU A 31 -39.06 -6.73 26.80
C LEU A 31 -37.93 -7.59 27.41
N SER A 32 -38.25 -8.28 28.50
CA SER A 32 -37.27 -9.01 29.32
C SER A 32 -36.53 -10.11 28.55
N THR A 33 -37.22 -10.91 27.74
CA THR A 33 -36.59 -11.98 26.93
C THR A 33 -35.66 -11.41 25.84
N LEU A 34 -36.06 -10.31 25.20
CA LEU A 34 -35.26 -9.67 24.17
C LEU A 34 -33.99 -9.03 24.76
N ASN A 35 -34.12 -8.36 25.92
CA ASN A 35 -32.96 -7.84 26.65
C ASN A 35 -31.98 -8.95 27.04
N PHE A 36 -32.49 -10.07 27.56
CA PHE A 36 -31.66 -11.22 27.89
C PHE A 36 -30.86 -11.73 26.68
N ILE A 37 -31.51 -11.91 25.52
CA ILE A 37 -30.84 -12.36 24.29
C ILE A 37 -29.80 -11.33 23.83
N LEU A 38 -30.14 -10.03 23.85
CA LEU A 38 -29.24 -8.95 23.44
C LEU A 38 -28.04 -8.79 24.39
N ASP A 39 -28.20 -9.05 25.69
CA ASP A 39 -27.11 -9.05 26.65
C ASP A 39 -26.12 -10.20 26.38
N TYR A 40 -26.63 -11.40 26.11
CA TYR A 40 -25.78 -12.52 25.67
C TYR A 40 -25.07 -12.20 24.35
N LEU A 41 -25.79 -11.65 23.37
CA LEU A 41 -25.24 -11.27 22.08
C LEU A 41 -24.13 -10.22 22.21
N LEU A 42 -24.30 -9.20 23.06
CA LEU A 42 -23.30 -8.14 23.23
C LEU A 42 -22.07 -8.63 24.01
N ASN A 43 -22.26 -9.46 25.04
CA ASN A 43 -21.17 -10.04 25.82
C ASN A 43 -20.26 -10.93 24.96
N TRP A 44 -20.84 -11.86 24.19
CA TRP A 44 -20.06 -12.71 23.28
C TRP A 44 -19.69 -12.01 21.97
N GLY A 45 -20.48 -11.02 21.57
CA GLY A 45 -20.27 -10.22 20.37
C GLY A 45 -19.00 -9.41 20.40
N PHE A 46 -18.60 -8.89 21.57
CA PHE A 46 -17.30 -8.21 21.71
C PHE A 46 -16.14 -9.13 21.32
N LEU A 47 -16.13 -10.38 21.82
CA LEU A 47 -15.10 -11.36 21.48
C LEU A 47 -15.13 -11.71 19.99
N ALA A 48 -16.32 -11.91 19.41
CA ALA A 48 -16.48 -12.18 17.98
C ALA A 48 -15.93 -11.03 17.12
N VAL A 49 -16.20 -9.77 17.49
CA VAL A 49 -15.65 -8.59 16.82
C VAL A 49 -14.13 -8.59 16.90
N VAL A 50 -13.52 -8.81 18.08
CA VAL A 50 -12.05 -8.86 18.20
C VAL A 50 -11.43 -9.94 17.31
N ILE A 51 -12.05 -11.12 17.21
CA ILE A 51 -11.57 -12.21 16.36
C ILE A 51 -11.69 -11.84 14.88
N ILE A 52 -12.83 -11.29 14.45
CA ILE A 52 -13.06 -10.88 13.05
C ILE A 52 -12.10 -9.77 12.64
N PHE A 53 -11.86 -8.80 13.52
CA PHE A 53 -10.96 -7.66 13.30
C PHE A 53 -9.51 -7.94 13.66
N GLN A 54 -9.16 -9.19 13.98
CA GLN A 54 -7.79 -9.59 14.28
C GLN A 54 -6.79 -9.19 13.16
N PRO A 55 -7.11 -9.37 11.85
CA PRO A 55 -6.21 -8.97 10.76
C PRO A 55 -5.93 -7.46 10.73
N GLU A 56 -6.94 -6.63 10.98
CA GLU A 56 -6.83 -5.18 11.00
C GLU A 56 -5.99 -4.70 12.18
N ILE A 57 -6.25 -5.23 13.39
CA ILE A 57 -5.46 -4.94 14.59
C ILE A 57 -4.00 -5.33 14.34
N ARG A 58 -3.76 -6.51 13.75
CA ARG A 58 -2.41 -6.94 13.37
C ARG A 58 -1.77 -5.95 12.39
N SER A 59 -2.45 -5.56 11.31
CA SER A 59 -1.90 -4.63 10.33
C SER A 59 -1.60 -3.25 10.93
N LEU A 60 -2.44 -2.76 11.85
CA LEU A 60 -2.19 -1.51 12.57
C LEU A 60 -0.96 -1.63 13.49
N LEU A 61 -0.84 -2.72 14.23
CA LEU A 61 0.33 -2.99 15.06
C LEU A 61 1.59 -3.20 14.23
N GLU A 62 1.49 -3.79 13.04
CA GLU A 62 2.60 -3.88 12.10
C GLU A 62 3.03 -2.48 11.62
N ARG A 63 2.07 -1.58 11.34
CA ARG A 63 2.37 -0.19 10.97
C ARG A 63 3.01 0.59 12.11
N VAL A 64 2.50 0.43 13.33
CA VAL A 64 3.06 1.06 14.54
C VAL A 64 4.41 0.45 14.91
N GLY A 65 4.59 -0.86 14.78
CA GLY A 65 5.85 -1.57 15.00
C GLY A 65 6.91 -1.27 13.95
N LYS A 66 6.50 -0.91 12.73
CA LYS A 66 7.37 -0.32 11.69
C LYS A 66 7.74 1.14 11.97
N THR A 67 7.77 1.57 13.24
CA THR A 67 8.35 2.85 13.67
C THR A 67 9.86 2.98 13.35
N SER A 68 10.50 1.93 12.82
CA SER A 68 11.81 2.04 12.14
C SER A 68 11.73 2.54 10.68
N VAL A 69 10.59 3.08 10.23
CA VAL A 69 10.50 3.93 9.02
C VAL A 69 10.36 5.41 9.43
N LEU A 70 10.94 5.77 10.58
CA LEU A 70 11.55 7.08 10.71
C LEU A 70 12.74 7.10 9.72
N THR A 71 12.79 8.07 8.82
CA THR A 71 13.87 8.37 7.84
C THR A 71 14.11 7.38 6.69
N SER A 72 13.53 7.63 5.50
CA SER A 72 14.15 7.28 4.20
C SER A 72 13.58 8.04 3.00
N LEU A 73 12.44 8.72 3.15
CA LEU A 73 12.35 10.11 2.68
C LEU A 73 12.44 10.95 3.96
N SER A 74 13.30 11.92 4.16
CA SER A 74 14.02 12.77 3.23
C SER A 74 15.03 13.57 4.06
N THR A 75 16.24 13.07 4.18
CA THR A 75 17.41 13.95 4.13
C THR A 75 18.33 13.37 3.07
N LEU A 76 17.81 13.16 1.85
CA LEU A 76 18.69 13.29 0.71
C LEU A 76 19.29 14.68 0.85
N SER A 77 20.61 14.73 1.01
CA SER A 77 21.31 16.01 0.93
C SER A 77 20.91 16.69 -0.38
N GLY A 78 20.87 18.03 -0.42
CA GLY A 78 20.51 18.77 -1.64
C GLY A 78 21.24 18.22 -2.87
N ASN A 79 22.52 17.86 -2.68
CA ASN A 79 23.40 17.29 -3.69
C ASN A 79 22.96 15.90 -4.18
N GLU A 80 22.49 15.01 -3.31
CA GLU A 80 22.06 13.65 -3.69
C GLU A 80 20.78 13.69 -4.51
N ARG A 81 19.86 14.59 -4.15
CA ARG A 81 18.61 14.80 -4.88
C ARG A 81 18.87 15.38 -6.27
N GLU A 82 19.73 16.38 -6.35
CA GLU A 82 20.11 16.99 -7.63
C GLU A 82 20.75 15.95 -8.55
N ARG A 83 21.71 15.16 -8.02
CA ARG A 83 22.33 14.06 -8.75
C ARG A 83 21.29 13.04 -9.24
N LEU A 84 20.37 12.60 -8.37
CA LEU A 84 19.30 11.66 -8.75
C LEU A 84 18.45 12.18 -9.91
N ILE A 85 18.09 13.46 -9.88
CA ILE A 85 17.27 14.10 -10.94
C ILE A 85 18.04 14.10 -12.26
N VAL A 86 19.32 14.50 -12.25
CA VAL A 86 20.16 14.52 -13.46
C VAL A 86 20.24 13.13 -14.07
N GLU A 87 20.60 12.12 -13.28
CA GLU A 87 20.74 10.73 -13.72
C GLU A 87 19.42 10.16 -14.29
N LEU A 88 18.28 10.48 -13.67
CA LEU A 88 16.96 10.07 -14.15
C LEU A 88 16.57 10.74 -15.47
N VAL A 89 16.77 12.06 -15.57
CA VAL A 89 16.42 12.82 -16.79
C VAL A 89 17.27 12.34 -17.96
N ASP A 90 18.57 12.15 -17.75
CA ASP A 90 19.47 11.65 -18.79
C ASP A 90 19.15 10.22 -19.20
N ALA A 91 18.78 9.34 -18.25
CA ALA A 91 18.36 7.97 -18.54
C ALA A 91 17.07 7.94 -19.38
N VAL A 92 16.04 8.67 -18.93
CA VAL A 92 14.75 8.74 -19.63
C VAL A 92 14.90 9.38 -21.01
N GLY A 93 15.77 10.39 -21.15
CA GLY A 93 16.11 10.99 -22.43
C GLY A 93 16.73 10.00 -23.40
N GLU A 94 17.65 9.14 -22.93
CA GLU A 94 18.25 8.07 -23.74
C GLU A 94 17.21 7.02 -24.16
N LEU A 95 16.44 6.51 -23.19
CA LEU A 95 15.39 5.50 -23.42
C LEU A 95 14.31 6.01 -24.38
N SER A 96 13.97 7.30 -24.30
CA SER A 96 13.03 7.93 -25.23
C SER A 96 13.55 7.97 -26.66
N LYS A 97 14.82 8.33 -26.86
CA LYS A 97 15.46 8.35 -28.20
C LYS A 97 15.48 6.98 -28.85
N THR A 98 15.74 5.93 -28.06
CA THR A 98 15.76 4.54 -28.53
C THR A 98 14.38 3.89 -28.57
N LYS A 99 13.32 4.60 -28.16
CA LYS A 99 11.95 4.08 -28.02
C LYS A 99 11.87 2.84 -27.12
N THR A 100 12.70 2.81 -26.09
CA THR A 100 12.73 1.73 -25.11
C THR A 100 11.68 2.01 -24.03
N GLY A 101 10.78 1.04 -23.81
CA GLY A 101 9.79 1.12 -22.73
C GLY A 101 10.47 1.02 -21.36
N ALA A 102 10.05 1.87 -20.43
CA ALA A 102 10.56 1.86 -19.08
C ALA A 102 9.46 2.23 -18.08
N LEU A 103 9.46 1.52 -16.94
CA LEU A 103 8.57 1.79 -15.82
C LEU A 103 9.42 2.05 -14.58
N ILE A 104 9.55 3.32 -14.19
CA ILE A 104 10.35 3.75 -13.04
C ILE A 104 9.40 4.29 -11.97
N THR A 105 9.44 3.73 -10.78
CA THR A 105 8.62 4.12 -9.63
C THR A 105 9.50 4.65 -8.52
N ILE A 106 9.10 5.78 -7.91
CA ILE A 106 9.83 6.42 -6.82
C ILE A 106 9.00 6.24 -5.54
N GLU A 107 9.57 5.55 -4.54
CA GLU A 107 8.96 5.41 -3.23
C GLU A 107 8.84 6.79 -2.56
N GLN A 108 7.69 7.08 -1.96
CA GLN A 108 7.43 8.32 -1.23
C GLN A 108 6.92 8.00 0.19
N GLY A 109 5.99 8.79 0.74
CA GLY A 109 5.47 8.57 2.10
C GLY A 109 4.76 7.23 2.30
N GLN A 110 4.39 6.52 1.23
CA GLN A 110 3.92 5.15 1.30
C GLN A 110 5.01 4.20 0.80
N THR A 111 5.30 3.18 1.60
CA THR A 111 6.24 2.13 1.24
C THR A 111 5.71 1.28 0.08
N LEU A 112 6.61 0.91 -0.83
CA LEU A 112 6.33 0.03 -1.96
C LEU A 112 6.80 -1.40 -1.70
N GLU A 113 7.05 -1.77 -0.45
CA GLU A 113 7.65 -3.04 -0.03
C GLU A 113 6.94 -4.28 -0.60
N ASP A 114 5.61 -4.26 -0.68
CA ASP A 114 4.85 -5.41 -1.20
C ASP A 114 5.07 -5.62 -2.70
N PHE A 115 5.30 -4.54 -3.46
CA PHE A 115 5.72 -4.63 -4.86
C PHE A 115 7.20 -5.00 -4.96
N ALA A 116 8.03 -4.46 -4.07
CA ALA A 116 9.47 -4.73 -4.07
C ALA A 116 9.79 -6.22 -3.89
N LYS A 117 9.04 -6.94 -3.06
CA LYS A 117 9.18 -8.40 -2.86
C LYS A 117 9.04 -9.24 -4.12
N THR A 118 8.39 -8.70 -5.16
CA THR A 118 8.21 -9.41 -6.44
C THR A 118 9.36 -9.23 -7.41
N GLY A 119 10.22 -8.23 -7.19
CA GLY A 119 11.35 -7.91 -8.05
C GLY A 119 12.66 -8.55 -7.62
N THR A 120 13.70 -8.30 -8.41
CA THR A 120 15.09 -8.67 -8.10
C THR A 120 15.77 -7.54 -7.32
N PRO A 121 16.29 -7.79 -6.11
CA PRO A 121 16.99 -6.77 -5.32
C PRO A 121 18.32 -6.37 -5.96
N LEU A 122 18.54 -5.06 -6.09
CA LEU A 122 19.79 -4.49 -6.60
C LEU A 122 20.55 -3.72 -5.52
N ASN A 123 19.84 -2.88 -4.75
CA ASN A 123 20.43 -1.99 -3.73
C ASN A 123 21.59 -1.13 -4.24
N SER A 124 21.51 -0.67 -5.48
CA SER A 124 22.55 0.09 -6.15
C SER A 124 22.22 1.58 -6.20
N ILE A 125 23.23 2.41 -6.37
CA ILE A 125 23.04 3.85 -6.59
C ILE A 125 22.40 4.08 -7.96
N VAL A 126 21.46 5.02 -8.06
CA VAL A 126 20.87 5.41 -9.35
C VAL A 126 21.94 6.07 -10.23
N THR A 127 22.08 5.55 -11.45
CA THR A 127 22.94 6.08 -12.52
C THR A 127 22.24 5.89 -13.86
N LYS A 128 22.54 6.75 -14.83
CA LYS A 128 22.05 6.68 -16.20
C LYS A 128 22.37 5.33 -16.83
N GLU A 129 23.61 4.88 -16.72
CA GLU A 129 24.11 3.66 -17.33
C GLU A 129 23.39 2.44 -16.77
N LEU A 130 23.15 2.41 -15.46
CA LEU A 130 22.44 1.30 -14.84
C LEU A 130 20.96 1.27 -15.25
N LEU A 131 20.28 2.42 -15.22
CA LEU A 131 18.88 2.50 -15.62
C LEU A 131 18.70 2.10 -17.09
N THR A 132 19.54 2.63 -17.98
CA THR A 132 19.48 2.26 -19.40
C THR A 132 19.79 0.78 -19.61
N SER A 133 20.76 0.22 -18.88
CA SER A 133 21.10 -1.21 -18.93
C SER A 133 19.96 -2.12 -18.43
N ILE A 134 19.25 -1.73 -17.36
CA ILE A 134 18.12 -2.52 -16.83
C ILE A 134 17.02 -2.66 -17.88
N PHE A 135 16.69 -1.58 -18.59
CA PHE A 135 15.60 -1.58 -19.56
C PHE A 135 16.01 -2.08 -20.96
N VAL A 136 17.21 -2.63 -21.14
CA VAL A 136 17.56 -3.32 -22.38
C VAL A 136 16.75 -4.62 -22.49
N THR A 137 15.97 -4.75 -23.56
CA THR A 137 15.01 -5.83 -23.84
C THR A 137 15.59 -7.25 -23.91
N SER A 138 16.92 -7.41 -23.85
CA SER A 138 17.60 -8.69 -23.87
C SER A 138 17.92 -9.25 -22.47
N THR A 139 17.60 -8.53 -21.40
CA THR A 139 18.00 -8.91 -20.02
C THR A 139 16.81 -9.33 -19.16
N PRO A 140 16.91 -10.29 -18.22
CA PRO A 140 15.79 -10.63 -17.34
C PRO A 140 15.25 -9.46 -16.49
N LEU A 141 16.02 -8.39 -16.31
CA LEU A 141 15.66 -7.26 -15.45
C LEU A 141 14.73 -6.24 -16.11
N HIS A 142 14.56 -6.28 -17.44
CA HIS A 142 13.76 -5.28 -18.17
C HIS A 142 12.25 -5.47 -18.01
N ASP A 143 11.81 -6.66 -17.61
CA ASP A 143 10.40 -6.99 -17.52
C ASP A 143 9.84 -6.55 -16.16
N GLY A 144 9.17 -5.41 -16.13
CA GLY A 144 8.53 -4.83 -14.95
C GLY A 144 9.09 -3.48 -14.55
N ALA A 145 8.79 -3.09 -13.31
CA ALA A 145 9.14 -1.78 -12.77
C ALA A 145 10.47 -1.79 -12.03
N VAL A 146 11.19 -0.67 -12.12
CA VAL A 146 12.26 -0.32 -11.19
C VAL A 146 11.65 0.46 -10.03
N ILE A 147 12.01 0.11 -8.79
CA ILE A 147 11.61 0.85 -7.58
C ILE A 147 12.83 1.55 -7.00
N ILE A 148 12.76 2.88 -6.92
CA ILE A 148 13.76 3.75 -6.32
C ILE A 148 13.34 4.12 -4.91
N ARG A 149 14.24 3.94 -3.93
CA ARG A 149 14.07 4.33 -2.52
C ARG A 149 15.24 5.24 -2.13
N GLY A 150 14.95 6.52 -1.87
CA GLY A 150 15.99 7.53 -1.70
C GLY A 150 16.75 7.78 -3.00
N ASP A 151 18.07 7.59 -3.00
CA ASP A 151 18.99 7.71 -4.15
C ASP A 151 19.39 6.35 -4.76
N LYS A 152 18.74 5.26 -4.30
CA LYS A 152 19.08 3.90 -4.70
C LYS A 152 17.96 3.21 -5.45
N ILE A 153 18.34 2.37 -6.40
CA ILE A 153 17.49 1.34 -6.98
C ILE A 153 17.37 0.21 -5.96
N ALA A 154 16.21 0.10 -5.32
CA ALA A 154 15.96 -0.98 -4.36
C ALA A 154 15.82 -2.32 -5.10
N VAL A 155 14.95 -2.35 -6.11
CA VAL A 155 14.67 -3.54 -6.93
C VAL A 155 14.45 -3.17 -8.40
N ALA A 156 14.68 -4.14 -9.29
CA ALA A 156 14.26 -4.13 -10.69
C ALA A 156 13.28 -5.27 -10.96
N SER A 157 12.58 -5.26 -12.11
CA SER A 157 11.60 -6.30 -12.48
C SER A 157 10.46 -6.48 -11.46
N ALA A 158 10.07 -5.41 -10.76
CA ALA A 158 8.95 -5.45 -9.82
C ALA A 158 7.61 -5.49 -10.57
N TYR A 159 6.71 -6.36 -10.13
CA TYR A 159 5.39 -6.53 -10.73
C TYR A 159 4.38 -5.52 -10.17
N PHE A 160 3.69 -4.83 -11.06
CA PHE A 160 2.55 -3.98 -10.74
C PHE A 160 1.28 -4.54 -11.41
N PRO A 161 0.20 -4.78 -10.65
CA PRO A 161 -1.05 -5.24 -11.23
C PRO A 161 -1.65 -4.15 -12.15
N PRO A 162 -2.20 -4.52 -13.31
CA PRO A 162 -2.82 -3.56 -14.21
C PRO A 162 -4.06 -2.93 -13.56
N THR A 163 -4.40 -1.71 -14.02
CA THR A 163 -5.63 -1.04 -13.60
C THR A 163 -6.84 -1.65 -14.31
N ASN A 164 -7.96 -1.79 -13.59
CA ASN A 164 -9.25 -2.18 -14.17
C ASN A 164 -10.13 -0.95 -14.49
N ASN A 165 -9.58 0.26 -14.36
CA ASN A 165 -10.32 1.47 -14.69
C ASN A 165 -10.30 1.69 -16.20
N GLU A 166 -11.45 2.01 -16.78
CA GLU A 166 -11.52 2.51 -18.14
C GLU A 166 -10.76 3.83 -18.23
N LEU A 167 -9.70 3.86 -19.04
CA LEU A 167 -8.97 5.09 -19.30
C LEU A 167 -9.84 5.98 -20.21
N PRO A 168 -9.93 7.30 -19.93
CA PRO A 168 -10.62 8.20 -20.83
C PRO A 168 -9.98 8.11 -22.22
N GLN A 169 -10.80 7.79 -23.23
CA GLN A 169 -10.35 7.77 -24.62
C GLN A 169 -9.97 9.19 -25.01
N ARG A 170 -8.72 9.37 -25.45
CA ARG A 170 -8.19 10.64 -25.95
C ARG A 170 -8.69 10.94 -27.35
#